data_AF-A0A352RCY7-F1
#
_entry.id   AF-A0A352RCY7-F1
#
_cell.length_a   1.000
_cell.length_b   1.000
_cell.length_c   1.000
_cell.angle_alpha   90.00
_cell.angle_beta   90.00
_cell.angle_gamma   90.00
#
_symmetry.space_group_name_H-M   'P 1'
#
loop_
_entity.id
_entity.type
_entity.pdbx_description
1 polymer ?
#
loop_
_entity_poly.entity_id
_entity_poly.type
_entity_poly.pdbx_seq_one_letter_code
_entity_poly.pdbx_strand_id
1 'polypeptide(L)'
;MKHLLSLLLLLTLSVNAQNKDCIYDIEEKTDSTSLKVLPNVLMHEKIFGNTNEYLFFGLLNNNGVPVLGIQQLQKSKDFIKTSCISKNSKIILQLMNGKIITLINSDEEICSELMYDSGEKNNIRVLTGYFYFTKTNYEELKNSPVSLMRIQFAGETKDYVLKNELNSETLKTTSKPDSYFMQFLKCVE
;
A
#
# COMPACT_ATOMS: atom_id res chain seq x y z
N MET A 1 -30.80 21.93 34.15
CA MET A 1 -29.34 21.87 34.37
C MET A 1 -28.80 20.45 34.58
N LYS A 2 -29.51 19.53 35.29
CA LYS A 2 -29.05 18.13 35.48
C LYS A 2 -28.90 17.32 34.18
N HIS A 3 -29.78 17.52 33.19
CA HIS A 3 -29.69 16.83 31.90
C HIS A 3 -28.59 17.38 30.97
N LEU A 4 -28.10 18.61 31.21
CA LEU A 4 -27.03 19.20 30.42
C LEU A 4 -25.65 18.62 30.80
N LEU A 5 -25.44 18.34 32.10
CA LEU A 5 -24.23 17.67 32.58
C LEU A 5 -24.12 16.22 32.07
N SER A 6 -25.26 15.53 31.95
CA SER A 6 -25.30 14.16 31.44
C SER A 6 -24.91 14.06 29.97
N LEU A 7 -25.14 15.13 29.18
CA LEU A 7 -24.79 15.16 27.76
C LEU A 7 -23.29 15.43 27.55
N LEU A 8 -22.64 16.22 28.42
CA LEU A 8 -21.20 16.44 28.38
C LEU A 8 -20.38 15.19 28.71
N LEU A 9 -20.89 14.31 29.58
CA LEU A 9 -20.21 13.08 30.00
C LEU A 9 -20.21 12.00 28.89
N LEU A 10 -21.17 12.05 27.96
CA LEU A 10 -21.25 11.15 26.82
C LEU A 10 -20.28 11.53 25.68
N LEU A 11 -19.90 12.81 25.58
CA LEU A 11 -18.91 13.26 24.59
C LEU A 11 -17.47 12.84 24.93
N THR A 12 -17.14 12.62 26.21
CA THR A 12 -15.77 12.20 26.59
C THR A 12 -15.51 10.72 26.34
N LEU A 13 -16.54 9.91 26.07
CA LEU A 13 -16.40 8.48 25.79
C LEU A 13 -16.16 8.16 24.31
N SER A 14 -16.24 9.16 23.42
CA SER A 14 -16.09 8.96 21.97
C SER A 14 -14.63 9.03 21.49
N VAL A 15 -13.67 9.32 22.36
CA VAL A 15 -12.26 9.57 21.98
C VAL A 15 -11.36 8.41 22.40
N ASN A 16 -11.73 7.20 22.03
CA ASN A 16 -10.78 6.10 21.91
C ASN A 16 -10.82 5.64 20.46
N ALA A 17 -10.29 6.48 19.57
CA ALA A 17 -9.80 5.99 18.29
C ALA A 17 -8.73 4.95 18.65
N GLN A 18 -9.10 3.67 18.58
CA GLN A 18 -8.22 2.56 18.91
C GLN A 18 -7.01 2.66 17.98
N ASN A 19 -5.91 3.21 18.49
CA ASN A 19 -4.64 3.12 17.80
C ASN A 19 -4.28 1.64 17.81
N LYS A 20 -4.61 0.96 16.71
CA LYS A 20 -4.17 -0.41 16.49
C LYS A 20 -2.65 -0.43 16.65
N ASP A 21 -2.16 -1.26 17.57
CA ASP A 21 -0.73 -1.42 17.80
C ASP A 21 -0.08 -1.85 16.48
N CYS A 22 1.05 -1.23 16.16
CA CYS A 22 1.81 -1.52 14.96
C CYS A 22 2.52 -2.86 15.13
N ILE A 23 2.12 -3.86 14.35
CA ILE A 23 2.78 -5.17 14.29
C ILE A 23 3.75 -5.14 13.12
N TYR A 24 5.04 -5.36 13.38
CA TYR A 24 6.10 -5.34 12.37
C TYR A 24 6.54 -6.77 12.03
N ASP A 25 6.82 -7.03 10.75
CA ASP A 25 7.49 -8.25 10.30
C ASP A 25 8.99 -8.20 10.63
N ILE A 26 9.57 -6.99 10.54
CA ILE A 26 10.97 -6.72 10.85
C ILE A 26 11.02 -5.44 11.69
N GLU A 27 11.68 -5.53 12.85
CA GLU A 27 12.02 -4.39 13.68
C GLU A 27 13.45 -4.56 14.19
N GLU A 28 14.39 -3.89 13.52
CA GLU A 28 15.81 -3.94 13.82
C GLU A 28 16.33 -2.55 14.16
N LYS A 29 17.13 -2.47 15.23
CA LYS A 29 17.81 -1.25 15.62
C LYS A 29 19.22 -1.58 16.09
N THR A 30 20.20 -0.98 15.43
CA THR A 30 21.60 -0.98 15.83
C THR A 30 21.99 0.41 16.33
N ASP A 31 23.23 0.58 16.78
CA ASP A 31 23.77 1.89 17.17
C ASP A 31 23.81 2.91 16.01
N SER A 32 23.72 2.44 14.76
CA SER A 32 23.90 3.28 13.56
C SER A 32 22.73 3.22 12.58
N THR A 33 21.89 2.19 12.64
CA THR A 33 20.81 1.95 11.67
C THR A 33 19.53 1.52 12.37
N SER A 34 18.40 1.81 11.74
CA SER A 34 17.08 1.34 12.17
C SER A 34 16.23 0.96 10.96
N LEU A 35 15.57 -0.18 11.04
CA LEU A 35 14.66 -0.67 10.02
C LEU A 35 13.37 -1.17 10.68
N LYS A 36 12.23 -0.65 10.22
CA LYS A 36 10.90 -1.17 10.55
C LYS A 36 10.17 -1.52 9.28
N VAL A 37 9.56 -2.69 9.21
CA VAL A 37 8.79 -3.16 8.06
C VAL A 37 7.45 -3.68 8.54
N LEU A 38 6.37 -3.12 8.02
CA LEU A 38 5.01 -3.62 8.26
C LEU A 38 4.69 -4.78 7.31
N PRO A 39 3.82 -5.71 7.72
CA PRO A 39 3.30 -6.76 6.86
C PRO A 39 2.66 -6.20 5.60
N ASN A 40 2.82 -6.95 4.50
CA ASN A 40 2.19 -6.63 3.23
C ASN A 40 0.66 -6.75 3.32
N VAL A 41 -0.05 -5.74 2.82
CA VAL A 41 -1.51 -5.71 2.75
C VAL A 41 -1.94 -5.74 1.30
N LEU A 42 -2.91 -6.61 0.99
CA LEU A 42 -3.50 -6.69 -0.35
C LEU A 42 -4.30 -5.42 -0.65
N MET A 43 -3.93 -4.73 -1.74
CA MET A 43 -4.54 -3.48 -2.18
C MET A 43 -5.45 -3.66 -3.39
N HIS A 44 -5.12 -4.63 -4.23
CA HIS A 44 -5.88 -4.95 -5.43
C HIS A 44 -5.77 -6.45 -5.73
N GLU A 45 -6.89 -7.05 -6.13
CA GLU A 45 -6.98 -8.38 -6.69
C GLU A 45 -7.84 -8.30 -7.95
N LYS A 46 -7.36 -8.95 -9.02
CA LYS A 46 -8.10 -9.13 -10.27
C LYS A 46 -7.90 -10.56 -10.75
N ILE A 47 -9.00 -11.27 -10.91
CA ILE A 47 -9.06 -12.63 -11.44
C ILE A 47 -9.82 -12.54 -12.76
N PHE A 48 -9.17 -12.87 -13.86
CA PHE A 48 -9.77 -12.81 -15.18
C PHE A 48 -9.30 -13.96 -16.07
N GLY A 49 -10.19 -14.92 -16.31
CA GLY A 49 -9.89 -16.12 -17.08
C GLY A 49 -8.72 -16.90 -16.46
N ASN A 50 -7.64 -17.08 -17.23
CA ASN A 50 -6.45 -17.77 -16.77
C ASN A 50 -5.43 -16.85 -16.08
N THR A 51 -5.74 -15.57 -15.86
CA THR A 51 -4.79 -14.58 -15.33
C THR A 51 -5.27 -14.00 -14.00
N ASN A 52 -4.38 -14.00 -13.01
CA ASN A 52 -4.57 -13.36 -11.71
C ASN A 52 -3.54 -12.25 -11.54
N GLU A 53 -3.96 -11.11 -11.02
CA GLU A 53 -3.09 -9.99 -10.66
C GLU A 53 -3.39 -9.56 -9.23
N TYR A 54 -2.32 -9.38 -8.46
CA TYR A 54 -2.35 -8.90 -7.08
C TYR A 54 -1.40 -7.72 -6.95
N LEU A 55 -1.79 -6.76 -6.13
CA LEU A 55 -0.93 -5.67 -5.72
C LEU A 55 -0.96 -5.58 -4.21
N PHE A 56 0.22 -5.59 -3.60
CA PHE A 56 0.41 -5.47 -2.16
C PHE A 56 1.17 -4.20 -1.83
N PHE A 57 0.85 -3.62 -0.68
CA PHE A 57 1.59 -2.53 -0.08
C PHE A 57 2.25 -2.97 1.21
N GLY A 58 3.51 -2.57 1.41
CA GLY A 58 4.22 -2.67 2.66
C GLY A 58 4.83 -1.32 3.00
N LEU A 59 4.50 -0.77 4.16
CA LEU A 59 5.15 0.44 4.66
C LEU A 59 6.41 0.05 5.42
N LEU A 60 7.48 0.82 5.21
CA LEU A 60 8.72 0.66 5.94
C LEU A 60 9.30 2.02 6.35
N ASN A 61 10.04 2.01 7.45
CA ASN A 61 10.86 3.14 7.88
C ASN A 61 12.32 2.68 7.86
N ASN A 62 13.13 3.34 7.03
CA ASN A 62 14.56 3.10 6.96
C ASN A 62 15.29 4.36 7.45
N ASN A 63 15.90 4.27 8.63
CA ASN A 63 16.63 5.38 9.26
C ASN A 63 15.81 6.68 9.37
N GLY A 64 14.53 6.59 9.75
CA GLY A 64 13.63 7.74 9.88
C GLY A 64 12.99 8.19 8.56
N VAL A 65 13.25 7.50 7.43
CA VAL A 65 12.64 7.83 6.14
C VAL A 65 11.51 6.83 5.86
N PRO A 66 10.24 7.27 5.84
CA PRO A 66 9.13 6.43 5.44
C PRO A 66 9.19 6.15 3.93
N VAL A 67 8.91 4.91 3.57
CA VAL A 67 8.91 4.42 2.20
C VAL A 67 7.71 3.50 2.01
N LEU A 68 7.05 3.62 0.86
CA LEU A 68 6.03 2.68 0.42
C LEU A 68 6.69 1.63 -0.48
N GLY A 69 6.76 0.39 0.00
CA GLY A 69 6.99 -0.77 -0.84
C GLY A 69 5.71 -1.18 -1.56
N ILE A 70 5.83 -1.47 -2.85
CA ILE A 70 4.80 -2.14 -3.63
C ILE A 70 5.32 -3.50 -4.09
N GLN A 71 4.43 -4.48 -4.13
CA GLN A 71 4.70 -5.77 -4.77
C GLN A 71 3.54 -6.11 -5.70
N GLN A 72 3.82 -6.19 -6.99
CA GLN A 72 2.89 -6.68 -7.99
C GLN A 72 3.20 -8.14 -8.30
N LEU A 73 2.19 -9.00 -8.16
CA LEU A 73 2.27 -10.40 -8.53
C LEU A 73 1.27 -10.68 -9.64
N GLN A 74 1.74 -11.25 -10.73
CA GLN A 74 0.90 -11.68 -11.85
C GLN A 74 1.10 -13.18 -12.07
N LYS A 75 0.01 -13.92 -12.20
CA LYS A 75 0.01 -15.36 -12.49
C LYS A 75 -0.83 -15.61 -13.73
N SER A 76 -0.32 -16.36 -14.70
CA SER A 76 -1.06 -16.68 -15.92
C SER A 76 -0.58 -17.98 -16.56
N LYS A 77 -1.48 -18.72 -17.20
CA LYS A 77 -1.08 -19.83 -18.10
C LYS A 77 -0.46 -19.32 -19.40
N ASP A 78 -0.75 -18.07 -19.76
CA ASP A 78 -0.26 -17.41 -20.95
C ASP A 78 0.99 -16.55 -20.63
N PHE A 79 1.60 -15.99 -21.67
CA PHE A 79 2.73 -15.08 -21.50
C PHE A 79 2.32 -13.81 -20.75
N ILE A 80 3.12 -13.42 -19.75
CA ILE A 80 2.95 -12.17 -19.02
C ILE A 80 4.01 -11.18 -19.49
N LYS A 81 3.58 -10.00 -19.93
CA LYS A 81 4.47 -8.89 -20.30
C LYS A 81 5.30 -8.45 -19.09
N THR A 82 6.58 -8.12 -19.31
CA THR A 82 7.43 -7.51 -18.29
C THR A 82 6.92 -6.11 -17.94
N SER A 83 6.77 -5.81 -16.65
CA SER A 83 6.59 -4.43 -16.15
C SER A 83 7.87 -4.00 -15.44
N CYS A 84 8.27 -2.74 -15.61
CA CYS A 84 9.47 -2.18 -14.99
C CYS A 84 9.16 -0.85 -14.31
N ILE A 85 9.89 -0.55 -13.24
CA ILE A 85 9.91 0.71 -12.52
C ILE A 85 11.24 1.38 -12.86
N SER A 86 11.18 2.63 -13.28
CA SER A 86 12.37 3.44 -13.59
C SER A 86 12.47 4.61 -12.62
N LYS A 87 13.56 5.35 -12.64
CA LYS A 87 13.68 6.63 -11.89
C LYS A 87 12.53 7.63 -12.14
N ASN A 88 11.86 7.55 -13.31
CA ASN A 88 10.73 8.42 -13.64
C ASN A 88 9.37 7.87 -13.20
N SER A 89 9.34 6.65 -12.67
CA SER A 89 8.12 6.02 -12.18
C SER A 89 7.59 6.73 -10.94
N LYS A 90 6.27 6.83 -10.87
CA LYS A 90 5.55 7.54 -9.81
C LYS A 90 4.30 6.77 -9.42
N ILE A 91 3.92 6.91 -8.16
CA ILE A 91 2.58 6.56 -7.69
C ILE A 91 1.83 7.86 -7.46
N ILE A 92 0.70 8.04 -8.13
CA ILE A 92 -0.17 9.20 -7.98
C ILE A 92 -1.43 8.73 -7.26
N LEU A 93 -1.70 9.31 -6.10
CA LEU A 93 -2.83 8.99 -5.24
C LEU A 93 -3.82 10.16 -5.27
N GLN A 94 -5.07 9.90 -5.64
CA GLN A 94 -6.15 10.85 -5.54
C GLN A 94 -6.94 10.57 -4.27
N LEU A 95 -7.02 11.55 -3.38
CA LEU A 95 -7.76 11.45 -2.13
C LEU A 95 -9.23 11.78 -2.35
N MET A 96 -10.09 11.26 -1.48
CA MET A 96 -11.53 11.55 -1.52
C MET A 96 -11.84 13.04 -1.30
N ASN A 97 -10.95 13.77 -0.63
CA ASN A 97 -11.05 15.23 -0.48
C ASN A 97 -10.60 16.02 -1.73
N GLY A 98 -10.26 15.34 -2.83
CA GLY A 98 -9.88 15.95 -4.11
C GLY A 98 -8.40 16.31 -4.24
N LYS A 99 -7.60 16.16 -3.18
CA LYS A 99 -6.15 16.38 -3.26
C LYS A 99 -5.47 15.26 -4.05
N ILE A 100 -4.28 15.58 -4.58
CA ILE A 100 -3.46 14.64 -5.33
C ILE A 100 -2.09 14.60 -4.69
N ILE A 101 -1.63 13.38 -4.43
CA ILE A 101 -0.34 13.08 -3.81
C ILE A 101 0.49 12.29 -4.79
N THR A 102 1.79 12.58 -4.83
CA THR A 102 2.73 11.86 -5.67
C THR A 102 3.83 11.27 -4.80
N LEU A 103 4.11 9.98 -4.99
CA LEU A 103 5.27 9.28 -4.47
C LEU A 103 6.25 9.04 -5.61
N ILE A 104 7.54 9.16 -5.31
CA ILE A 104 8.61 9.11 -6.31
C ILE A 104 9.51 7.91 -6.10
N ASN A 105 9.92 7.25 -7.17
CA ASN A 105 10.97 6.26 -7.11
C ASN A 105 12.34 6.96 -7.13
N SER A 106 13.31 6.48 -6.35
CA SER A 106 14.71 6.93 -6.43
C SER A 106 15.64 5.92 -7.07
N ASP A 107 15.20 4.67 -7.24
CA ASP A 107 16.03 3.58 -7.76
C ASP A 107 16.16 3.66 -9.28
N GLU A 108 17.28 3.17 -9.81
CA GLU A 108 17.67 3.36 -11.21
C GLU A 108 16.72 2.65 -12.19
N GLU A 109 16.54 1.34 -12.06
CA GLU A 109 15.58 0.55 -12.82
C GLU A 109 15.38 -0.84 -12.19
N ILE A 110 14.12 -1.26 -12.00
CA ILE A 110 13.78 -2.59 -11.47
C ILE A 110 12.67 -3.19 -12.35
N CYS A 111 12.88 -4.39 -12.86
CA CYS A 111 11.94 -5.09 -13.73
C CYS A 111 11.38 -6.34 -13.06
N SER A 112 10.16 -6.74 -13.46
CA SER A 112 9.52 -7.95 -12.97
C SER A 112 10.33 -9.19 -13.34
N GLU A 113 10.55 -10.07 -12.37
CA GLU A 113 11.20 -11.36 -12.57
C GLU A 113 10.16 -12.42 -12.96
N LEU A 114 10.52 -13.33 -13.88
CA LEU A 114 9.65 -14.42 -14.33
C LEU A 114 10.07 -15.72 -13.65
N MET A 115 9.10 -16.42 -13.06
CA MET A 115 9.24 -17.76 -12.53
C MET A 115 8.14 -18.65 -13.11
N TYR A 116 8.49 -19.89 -13.49
CA TYR A 116 7.50 -20.85 -13.98
C TYR A 116 7.17 -21.87 -12.89
N ASP A 117 5.89 -21.99 -12.57
CA ASP A 117 5.34 -23.01 -11.70
C ASP A 117 4.97 -24.24 -12.55
N SER A 118 5.79 -25.28 -12.46
CA SER A 118 5.59 -26.52 -13.21
C SER A 118 4.38 -27.33 -12.73
N GLY A 119 3.97 -27.18 -11.47
CA GLY A 119 2.86 -27.94 -10.89
C GLY A 119 1.53 -27.46 -11.45
N GLU A 120 1.30 -26.14 -11.43
CA GLU A 120 0.07 -25.55 -11.95
C GLU A 120 0.17 -25.09 -13.42
N LYS A 121 1.37 -25.22 -14.02
CA LYS A 121 1.69 -24.76 -15.37
C LYS A 121 1.42 -23.27 -15.56
N ASN A 122 1.86 -22.47 -14.60
CA ASN A 122 1.64 -21.03 -14.57
C ASN A 122 2.96 -20.27 -14.69
N ASN A 123 2.96 -19.23 -15.52
CA ASN A 123 3.94 -18.16 -15.47
C ASN A 123 3.60 -17.24 -14.29
N ILE A 124 4.59 -16.92 -13.47
CA ILE A 124 4.48 -16.00 -12.35
C ILE A 124 5.46 -14.86 -12.59
N ARG A 125 4.98 -13.62 -12.58
CA ARG A 125 5.85 -12.44 -12.54
C ARG A 125 5.71 -11.73 -11.21
N VAL A 126 6.84 -11.37 -10.62
CA VAL A 126 6.91 -10.58 -9.38
C VAL A 126 7.72 -9.33 -9.65
N LEU A 127 7.15 -8.19 -9.29
CA LEU A 127 7.81 -6.88 -9.33
C LEU A 127 7.70 -6.24 -7.96
N THR A 128 8.84 -5.93 -7.36
CA THR A 128 8.90 -5.18 -6.10
C THR A 128 9.55 -3.83 -6.37
N GLY A 129 9.01 -2.76 -5.80
CA GLY A 129 9.58 -1.43 -5.93
C GLY A 129 9.27 -0.54 -4.74
N TYR A 130 10.05 0.53 -4.58
CA TYR A 130 10.01 1.38 -3.41
C TYR A 130 9.79 2.84 -3.82
N PHE A 131 8.88 3.51 -3.12
CA PHE A 131 8.48 4.88 -3.43
C PHE A 131 8.54 5.76 -2.18
N TYR A 132 9.20 6.90 -2.32
CA TYR A 132 9.37 7.87 -1.26
C TYR A 132 8.21 8.85 -1.21
N PHE A 133 7.81 9.22 0.01
CA PHE A 133 6.86 10.29 0.25
C PHE A 133 7.55 11.65 0.06
N THR A 134 6.88 12.61 -0.59
CA THR A 134 7.37 13.99 -0.61
C THR A 134 6.95 14.72 0.67
N LYS A 135 7.73 15.73 1.08
CA LYS A 135 7.56 16.46 2.36
C LYS A 135 6.17 17.06 2.59
N THR A 136 5.44 17.40 1.51
CA THR A 136 4.13 18.05 1.56
C THR A 136 2.96 17.08 1.66
N ASN A 137 3.19 15.77 1.47
CA ASN A 137 2.11 14.83 1.18
C ASN A 137 1.73 13.95 2.37
N TYR A 138 2.51 13.96 3.43
CA TYR A 138 2.38 12.98 4.52
C TYR A 138 1.13 13.20 5.39
N GLU A 139 0.83 14.46 5.75
CA GLU A 139 -0.30 14.78 6.64
C GLU A 139 -1.67 14.56 6.00
N GLU A 140 -1.79 14.73 4.69
CA GLU A 140 -3.06 14.54 3.98
C GLU A 140 -3.48 13.06 3.95
N LEU A 141 -2.52 12.15 3.81
CA LEU A 141 -2.76 10.69 3.79
C LEU A 141 -3.27 10.14 5.12
N LYS A 142 -3.03 10.85 6.23
CA LYS A 142 -3.55 10.49 7.55
C LYS A 142 -5.03 10.83 7.71
N ASN A 143 -5.51 11.82 6.95
CA ASN A 143 -6.79 12.48 7.20
C ASN A 143 -7.84 12.24 6.10
N SER A 144 -7.46 11.70 4.95
CA SER A 144 -8.42 11.40 3.87
C SER A 144 -8.13 10.05 3.23
N PRO A 145 -9.17 9.24 2.94
CA PRO A 145 -8.99 7.99 2.18
C PRO A 145 -8.55 8.27 0.75
N VAL A 146 -7.87 7.32 0.15
CA VAL A 146 -7.47 7.33 -1.26
C VAL A 146 -8.54 6.63 -2.09
N SER A 147 -9.06 7.29 -3.12
CA SER A 147 -10.10 6.73 -4.01
C SER A 147 -9.51 6.08 -5.26
N LEU A 148 -8.48 6.70 -5.83
CA LEU A 148 -7.81 6.23 -7.04
C LEU A 148 -6.30 6.26 -6.83
N MET A 149 -5.64 5.21 -7.29
CA MET A 149 -4.20 5.16 -7.42
C MET A 149 -3.83 4.94 -8.88
N ARG A 150 -2.82 5.66 -9.35
CA ARG A 150 -2.18 5.46 -10.64
C ARG A 150 -0.72 5.12 -10.44
N ILE A 151 -0.28 4.01 -10.99
CA ILE A 151 1.15 3.63 -11.04
C ILE A 151 1.67 3.86 -12.46
N GLN A 152 2.69 4.70 -12.57
CA GLN A 152 3.40 4.98 -13.82
C GLN A 152 4.64 4.08 -13.90
N PHE A 153 4.52 2.98 -14.63
CA PHE A 153 5.64 2.08 -14.96
C PHE A 153 6.47 2.66 -16.11
N ALA A 154 7.60 2.04 -16.42
CA ALA A 154 8.38 2.34 -17.61
C ALA A 154 7.56 2.02 -18.87
N GLY A 155 7.03 3.05 -19.53
CA GLY A 155 6.30 2.92 -20.80
C GLY A 155 4.81 2.55 -20.68
N GLU A 156 4.26 2.35 -19.48
CA GLU A 156 2.82 2.14 -19.29
C GLU A 156 2.31 2.76 -18.00
N THR A 157 1.00 2.95 -17.91
CA THR A 157 0.32 3.48 -16.73
C THR A 157 -0.87 2.59 -16.40
N LYS A 158 -1.01 2.23 -15.12
CA LYS A 158 -2.14 1.44 -14.63
C LYS A 158 -2.87 2.20 -13.53
N ASP A 159 -4.20 2.17 -13.61
CA ASP A 159 -5.10 2.80 -12.65
C ASP A 159 -5.79 1.72 -11.82
N TYR A 160 -5.88 1.98 -10.51
CA TYR A 160 -6.43 1.09 -9.50
C TYR A 160 -7.45 1.87 -8.67
N VAL A 161 -8.70 1.42 -8.68
CA VAL A 161 -9.72 1.93 -7.77
C VAL A 161 -9.52 1.25 -6.42
N LEU A 162 -9.25 2.03 -5.37
CA LEU A 162 -9.05 1.50 -4.04
C LEU A 162 -10.41 1.35 -3.35
N LYS A 163 -10.72 0.12 -2.95
CA LYS A 163 -11.99 -0.20 -2.30
C LYS A 163 -11.93 0.15 -0.80
N ASN A 164 -13.08 0.46 -0.23
CA ASN A 164 -13.24 0.59 1.22
C ASN A 164 -13.08 -0.74 1.97
N GLU A 165 -13.45 -1.82 1.30
CA GLU A 165 -13.22 -3.19 1.74
C GLU A 165 -12.90 -4.07 0.53
N LEU A 166 -11.85 -4.87 0.65
CA LEU A 166 -11.45 -5.87 -0.32
C LEU A 166 -11.44 -7.22 0.37
N ASN A 167 -12.40 -8.07 0.01
CA ASN A 167 -12.44 -9.47 0.40
C ASN A 167 -11.81 -10.30 -0.72
N SER A 168 -10.66 -10.91 -0.45
CA SER A 168 -9.92 -11.69 -1.46
C SER A 168 -10.59 -13.04 -1.70
N GLU A 169 -10.82 -13.36 -2.98
CA GLU A 169 -11.37 -14.65 -3.38
C GLU A 169 -10.36 -15.78 -3.20
N THR A 170 -9.08 -15.50 -3.42
CA THR A 170 -8.01 -16.52 -3.40
C THR A 170 -7.29 -16.62 -2.07
N LEU A 171 -6.96 -15.49 -1.45
CA LEU A 171 -6.19 -15.44 -0.19
C LEU A 171 -7.08 -15.53 1.04
N LYS A 172 -8.40 -15.37 0.88
CA LYS A 172 -9.39 -15.39 1.98
C LYS A 172 -9.07 -14.38 3.09
N THR A 173 -8.43 -13.27 2.71
CA THR A 173 -8.12 -12.15 3.59
C THR A 173 -9.04 -10.97 3.29
N THR A 174 -9.33 -10.16 4.30
CA THR A 174 -10.05 -8.89 4.15
C THR A 174 -9.09 -7.75 4.43
N SER A 175 -9.06 -6.76 3.55
CA SER A 175 -8.27 -5.54 3.70
C SER A 175 -9.11 -4.29 3.45
N LYS A 176 -8.59 -3.12 3.84
CA LYS A 176 -9.21 -1.81 3.59
C LYS A 176 -8.27 -0.90 2.80
N PRO A 177 -8.17 -1.09 1.47
CA PRO A 177 -7.21 -0.37 0.64
C PRO A 177 -7.30 1.16 0.70
N ASP A 178 -8.52 1.72 0.72
CA ASP A 178 -8.73 3.17 0.69
C ASP A 178 -8.14 3.92 1.90
N SER A 179 -8.15 3.27 3.06
CA SER A 179 -7.80 3.82 4.36
C SER A 179 -6.49 3.23 4.89
N TYR A 180 -5.74 2.52 4.04
CA TYR A 180 -4.46 1.90 4.38
C TYR A 180 -3.48 2.90 5.02
N PHE A 181 -3.25 4.05 4.37
CA PHE A 181 -2.35 5.05 4.91
C PHE A 181 -2.84 5.64 6.23
N MET A 182 -4.15 5.91 6.36
CA MET A 182 -4.72 6.40 7.61
C MET A 182 -4.51 5.42 8.78
N GLN A 183 -4.49 4.11 8.49
CA GLN A 183 -4.30 3.07 9.49
C GLN A 183 -2.83 2.88 9.89
N PHE A 184 -1.92 2.85 8.91
CA PHE A 184 -0.57 2.33 9.10
C PHE A 184 0.54 3.38 8.99
N LEU A 185 0.27 4.59 8.49
CA LEU A 185 1.33 5.58 8.25
C LEU A 185 2.01 6.02 9.56
N LYS A 186 1.25 6.11 10.66
CA LYS A 186 1.78 6.37 12.02
C LYS A 186 2.82 5.36 12.52
N CYS A 187 2.86 4.17 11.94
CA CYS A 187 3.79 3.11 12.31
C CYS A 187 5.17 3.27 11.69
N VAL A 188 5.30 4.15 10.68
CA VAL A 188 6.56 4.42 9.97
C VAL A 188 6.96 5.89 10.02
N GLU A 189 6.38 6.63 10.97
CA GLU A 189 6.82 7.99 11.34
C GLU A 189 8.16 7.98 12.09
#